data_AF-A0ABD0N6Z5-F1
#
_entry.id   AF-A0ABD0N6Z5-F1
#
_cell.length_a   1.000
_cell.length_b   1.000
_cell.length_c   1.000
_cell.angle_alpha   90.00
_cell.angle_beta   90.00
_cell.angle_gamma   90.00
#
_symmetry.space_group_name_H-M   'P 1'
#
loop_
_entity.id
_entity.type
_entity.pdbx_description
1 polymer ?
#
loop_
_entity_poly.entity_id
_entity_poly.type
_entity_poly.pdbx_seq_one_letter_code
_entity_poly.pdbx_strand_id
1 'polypeptide(L)' 'NAMRATNELHEGSKEGLPLIKAKVTLGKEDLSVKISDRGGGVALRKIDRLFNYTYSTAPTPSLDSKRVPL' A
#
# COMPACT_ATOMS: atom_id res chain seq x y z
N ASN A 1 -0.70 0.98 -2.54
CA ASN A 1 -0.76 0.46 -1.15
C ASN A 1 0.54 0.65 -0.40
N ALA A 2 1.62 -0.06 -0.75
CA ALA A 2 2.92 0.02 -0.06
C ALA A 2 3.45 1.45 0.18
N MET A 3 3.45 2.30 -0.86
CA MET A 3 3.89 3.71 -0.74
C MET A 3 3.03 4.50 0.23
N ARG A 4 1.70 4.44 0.08
CA ARG A 4 0.76 5.14 0.97
C ARG A 4 0.96 4.71 2.43
N ALA A 5 0.99 3.41 2.70
CA ALA A 5 1.18 2.88 4.05
C ALA A 5 2.52 3.30 4.66
N THR A 6 3.59 3.30 3.85
CA THR A 6 4.92 3.73 4.31
C THR A 6 4.96 5.22 4.61
N ASN A 7 4.39 6.05 3.73
CA ASN A 7 4.37 7.50 3.90
C ASN A 7 3.52 7.92 5.10
N GLU A 8 2.30 7.41 5.23
CA GLU A 8 1.40 7.73 6.34
C GLU A 8 2.00 7.31 7.70
N LEU A 9 2.70 6.17 7.76
CA LEU A 9 3.33 5.72 9.01
C LEU A 9 4.56 6.57 9.41
N HIS A 10 5.31 7.07 8.44
CA HIS A 10 6.53 7.85 8.69
C HIS A 10 6.30 9.35 8.51
N GLU A 11 5.05 9.79 8.45
CA GLU A 11 4.70 11.20 8.34
C GLU A 11 5.23 11.95 9.57
N GLY A 12 6.03 12.99 9.34
CA GLY A 12 6.69 13.74 10.42
C GLY A 12 7.92 13.08 11.05
N SER A 13 8.34 11.90 10.57
CA SER A 13 9.61 11.30 10.97
C SER A 13 10.79 12.19 10.54
N LYS A 14 11.77 12.35 11.42
CA LYS A 14 13.06 12.98 11.08
C LYS A 14 13.98 12.04 10.30
N GLU A 15 13.68 10.75 10.32
CA GLU A 15 14.36 9.73 9.53
C GLU A 15 13.76 9.67 8.11
N GLY A 16 14.59 9.38 7.11
CA GLY A 16 14.13 9.22 5.73
C GLY A 16 13.13 8.06 5.57
N LEU A 17 12.32 8.12 4.51
CA LEU A 17 11.34 7.07 4.23
C LEU A 17 12.04 5.72 3.94
N PRO A 18 11.61 4.62 4.58
CA PRO A 18 12.21 3.32 4.31
C PRO A 18 11.89 2.86 2.89
N LEU A 19 12.89 2.28 2.23
CA LEU A 19 12.75 1.79 0.85
C LEU A 19 11.78 0.60 0.77
N ILE A 20 10.88 0.67 -0.21
CA ILE A 20 10.07 -0.48 -0.64
C ILE A 20 10.94 -1.39 -1.50
N LYS A 21 11.01 -2.66 -1.14
CA LYS A 21 11.88 -3.65 -1.79
C LYS A 21 11.06 -4.53 -2.73
N ALA A 22 11.44 -4.60 -3.99
CA ALA A 22 10.93 -5.58 -4.94
C ALA A 22 11.95 -6.70 -5.12
N LYS A 23 11.53 -7.95 -4.93
CA LYS A 23 12.33 -9.14 -5.22
C LYS A 23 11.67 -9.91 -6.36
N VAL A 24 12.40 -10.10 -7.45
CA VAL A 24 11.97 -10.89 -8.60
C VAL A 24 12.71 -12.21 -8.58
N THR A 25 11.98 -13.32 -8.71
CA THR A 25 12.56 -14.67 -8.78
C THR A 25 11.87 -15.47 -9.86
N LEU A 26 12.64 -16.12 -10.73
CA LEU A 26 12.16 -17.02 -11.76
C LEU A 26 12.43 -18.47 -11.33
N GLY A 27 11.36 -19.24 -11.15
CA GLY A 27 11.40 -20.68 -10.96
C GLY A 27 11.27 -21.43 -12.29
N LYS A 28 11.11 -22.76 -12.22
CA LYS A 28 10.88 -23.59 -13.41
C LYS A 28 9.50 -23.37 -14.02
N GLU A 29 8.52 -23.07 -13.18
CA GLU A 29 7.11 -22.92 -13.56
C GLU A 29 6.63 -21.46 -13.38
N ASP A 30 7.09 -20.79 -12.31
CA ASP A 30 6.56 -19.49 -11.91
C ASP A 30 7.59 -18.36 -11.99
N LEU A 31 7.12 -17.16 -12.38
CA LEU A 31 7.79 -15.90 -12.14
C LEU A 31 7.11 -15.19 -10.95
N SER A 32 7.84 -15.06 -9.84
CA SER A 32 7.34 -14.40 -8.63
C SER A 32 7.91 -13.00 -8.47
N VAL A 33 7.05 -12.03 -8.17
CA VAL A 33 7.41 -10.66 -7.80
C VAL A 33 6.89 -10.38 -6.40
N LYS A 34 7.79 -10.30 -5.42
CA LYS A 34 7.47 -9.96 -4.04
C LYS A 34 7.77 -8.50 -3.76
N ILE A 35 6.75 -7.73 -3.37
CA ILE A 35 6.89 -6.37 -2.90
C ILE A 35 6.88 -6.38 -1.36
N SER A 36 7.83 -5.71 -0.73
CA SER A 36 7.96 -5.64 0.73
C SER A 36 8.14 -4.19 1.16
N ASP A 37 7.24 -3.72 2.02
CA ASP A 37 7.27 -2.36 2.58
C ASP A 37 7.41 -2.39 4.11
N ARG A 38 7.54 -1.19 4.70
CA ARG A 38 7.62 -0.98 6.16
C ARG A 38 6.47 -0.10 6.65
N GLY A 39 5.30 -0.16 6.02
CA GLY A 39 4.12 0.66 6.34
C GLY A 39 3.24 0.15 7.48
N GLY A 40 3.78 -0.61 8.44
CA GLY A 40 3.06 -1.04 9.65
C GLY A 40 2.14 -2.28 9.49
N GLY A 41 1.82 -2.67 8.26
CA GLY A 41 1.10 -3.91 7.95
C GLY A 41 -0.40 -3.87 8.24
N VAL A 42 -1.05 -5.03 8.17
CA VAL A 42 -2.49 -5.19 8.36
C VAL A 42 -2.75 -6.25 9.42
N ALA A 43 -3.59 -5.92 10.41
CA ALA A 43 -4.01 -6.90 11.42
C ALA A 43 -4.78 -8.06 10.77
N LEU A 44 -4.52 -9.30 11.22
CA LEU A 44 -5.09 -10.52 10.65
C LEU A 44 -6.61 -10.47 10.46
N ARG A 45 -7.34 -9.96 11.46
CA ARG A 45 -8.80 -9.78 11.44
C ARG A 45 -9.34 -8.90 10.29
N LYS A 46 -8.47 -8.14 9.61
CA LYS A 46 -8.83 -7.24 8.50
C LYS A 46 -8.41 -7.78 7.13
N ILE A 47 -7.66 -8.88 7.06
CA ILE A 47 -7.10 -9.39 5.81
C ILE A 47 -8.21 -9.74 4.80
N ASP A 48 -9.25 -10.44 5.24
CA ASP A 48 -10.36 -10.84 4.36
C ASP A 48 -11.07 -9.64 3.71
N ARG A 49 -11.14 -8.51 4.43
CA ARG A 49 -11.80 -7.29 3.93
C ARG A 49 -11.00 -6.59 2.85
N LEU A 50 -9.69 -6.82 2.74
CA LEU A 50 -8.83 -6.14 1.75
C LEU A 50 -9.23 -6.45 0.30
N PHE A 51 -9.89 -7.59 0.08
CA PHE A 51 -10.34 -8.03 -1.24
C PHE A 51 -11.77 -7.61 -1.55
N ASN A 52 -12.46 -6.93 -0.63
CA ASN A 52 -13.79 -6.38 -0.90
C ASN A 52 -13.67 -5.13 -1.77
N TYR A 53 -14.42 -5.09 -2.87
CA TYR A 53 -14.31 -4.04 -3.90
C TYR A 53 -14.39 -2.61 -3.36
N THR A 54 -15.28 -2.36 -2.40
CA THR A 54 -15.53 -1.02 -1.85
C THR A 54 -14.80 -0.74 -0.55
N TYR A 55 -14.09 -1.73 0.02
CA TYR A 55 -13.39 -1.53 1.27
C TYR A 55 -12.11 -0.72 1.04
N SER A 56 -12.07 0.47 1.64
CA SER A 56 -10.89 1.35 1.60
C SER A 56 -10.73 2.06 2.95
N THR A 57 -9.48 2.27 3.35
CA THR A 57 -9.12 3.15 4.46
C THR A 57 -8.67 4.53 3.97
N ALA A 58 -8.80 4.81 2.67
CA ALA A 58 -8.62 6.16 2.14
C ALA A 58 -9.81 7.03 2.54
N PRO A 59 -9.61 8.36 2.74
CA PRO A 59 -10.73 9.27 2.88
C PRO A 59 -11.64 9.18 1.66
N THR A 60 -12.94 9.16 1.89
CA THR A 60 -13.94 9.14 0.81
C THR A 60 -13.79 10.41 -0.02
N PRO A 61 -13.71 10.33 -1.35
CA PRO A 61 -13.59 11.52 -2.19
C PRO A 61 -14.81 12.42 -1.99
N SER A 62 -14.60 13.71 -1.79
CA SER A 62 -15.69 14.69 -1.72
C SER A 62 -16.24 14.96 -3.12
N LEU A 63 -17.56 15.01 -3.26
CA LEU A 63 -18.24 15.34 -4.53
C LEU A 63 -17.93 16.76 -5.01
N ASP A 64 -17.48 17.65 -4.11
CA ASP A 64 -17.11 19.04 -4.41
C ASP A 64 -15.66 19.20 -4.91
N SER A 65 -14.86 18.14 -4.91
CA SER A 65 -13.48 18.22 -5.38
C SER A 65 -13.44 18.23 -6.92
N LYS A 66 -13.48 19.43 -7.51
CA LYS A 66 -13.12 19.68 -8.93
C LYS A 66 -11.63 19.41 -9.21
N ARG A 67 -11.09 18.26 -8.79
CA ARG A 67 -9.75 17.81 -9.15
C ARG A 67 -9.74 16.31 -9.39
N VAL A 68 -9.92 15.98 -10.65
CA VAL A 68 -9.28 14.83 -11.29
C VAL A 68 -8.83 15.31 -12.67
N PRO A 69 -7.52 15.40 -12.97
CA PRO A 69 -7.09 15.27 -14.34
C PRO A 69 -7.31 13.81 -14.75
N LEU A 70 -7.99 13.62 -15.88
CA LEU A 70 -7.94 12.39 -16.65
C LEU A 70 -6.50 12.11 -17.11
#